data_AF-A0A750MUW6-F1
#
_entry.id   AF-A0A750MUW6-F1
#
_cell.length_a   1.000
_cell.length_b   1.000
_cell.length_c   1.000
_cell.angle_alpha   90.00
_cell.angle_beta   90.00
_cell.angle_gamma   90.00
#
_symmetry.space_group_name_H-M   'P 1'
#
loop_
_entity.id
_entity.type
_entity.pdbx_description
1 polymer ?
#
loop_
_entity_poly.entity_id
_entity_poly.type
_entity_poly.pdbx_seq_one_letter_code
_entity_poly.pdbx_strand_id
1 'polypeptide(L)'
;EGIPSQFVSECSIDWNFIAAYKRAEEEGREAAFIAWAEYTGECDYDAFDDAYRGEAESEEDFAREMVEDNGLLNEVPEPLRSYFDFEAWARDLFSSGYMFHDGYVFSN
;
A
#
# COMPACT_ATOMS: atom_id res chain seq x y z
N GLU A 1 -4.29 20.63 5.54
CA GLU A 1 -4.88 19.35 5.95
C GLU A 1 -3.95 18.27 5.41
N GLY A 2 -3.27 17.51 6.26
CA GLY A 2 -2.19 16.61 5.82
C GLY A 2 -1.42 15.92 6.95
N ILE A 3 -1.73 16.23 8.20
CA ILE A 3 -1.28 15.45 9.35
C ILE A 3 -2.51 14.71 9.87
N PRO A 4 -2.48 13.37 10.00
CA PRO A 4 -3.60 12.61 10.55
C PRO A 4 -3.99 13.12 11.93
N SER A 5 -5.30 13.21 12.17
CA SER A 5 -5.84 13.78 13.41
C SER A 5 -5.37 13.04 14.68
N GLN A 6 -5.04 11.75 14.57
CA GLN A 6 -4.48 10.95 15.66
C GLN A 6 -3.08 11.40 16.11
N PHE A 7 -2.29 12.06 15.26
CA PHE A 7 -0.97 12.63 15.60
C PHE A 7 -1.04 14.11 16.02
N VAL A 8 -2.24 14.68 16.07
CA VAL A 8 -2.50 16.05 16.51
C VAL A 8 -3.38 16.02 17.76
N SER A 9 -2.77 16.22 18.92
CA SER A 9 -3.51 16.48 20.16
C SER A 9 -3.53 17.98 20.46
N GLU A 10 -4.58 18.50 21.11
CA GLU A 10 -4.79 19.94 21.42
C GLU A 10 -3.63 20.61 22.19
N CYS A 11 -2.61 19.85 22.63
CA CYS A 11 -1.40 20.37 23.27
C CYS A 11 -0.08 19.68 22.83
N SER A 12 -0.04 18.86 21.77
CA SER A 12 1.22 18.21 21.34
C SER A 12 1.21 17.81 19.86
N ILE A 13 2.30 18.16 19.17
CA ILE A 13 2.64 17.63 17.84
C ILE A 13 3.57 16.45 18.05
N ASP A 14 3.31 15.34 17.37
CA ASP A 14 4.26 14.23 17.32
C ASP A 14 5.43 14.57 16.39
N TRP A 15 6.61 14.82 16.97
CA TRP A 15 7.81 15.17 16.20
C TRP A 15 8.37 13.99 15.41
N ASN A 16 8.07 12.75 15.80
CA ASN A 16 8.49 11.57 15.04
C ASN A 16 7.73 11.50 13.72
N PHE A 17 6.42 11.77 13.75
CA PHE A 17 5.62 11.89 12.53
C PHE A 17 6.18 12.97 11.60
N ILE A 18 6.54 14.14 12.12
CA ILE A 18 7.09 15.23 11.29
C ILE A 18 8.45 14.84 10.67
N ALA A 19 9.29 14.12 11.40
CA ALA A 19 10.57 13.64 10.87
C ALA A 19 10.37 12.59 9.76
N ALA A 20 9.48 11.62 9.98
CA ALA A 20 9.14 10.60 8.99
C ALA A 20 8.45 11.19 7.75
N TYR A 21 7.51 12.13 7.95
CA TYR A 21 6.86 12.86 6.87
C TYR A 21 7.85 13.61 5.99
N LYS A 22 8.84 14.29 6.59
CA LYS A 22 9.88 14.99 5.81
C LYS A 22 10.71 14.04 4.96
N ARG A 23 11.05 12.85 5.50
CA ARG A 23 11.75 11.83 4.72
C ARG A 23 10.89 11.32 3.57
N ALA A 24 9.59 11.08 3.82
CA ALA A 24 8.65 10.71 2.77
C ALA A 24 8.53 11.78 1.67
N GLU A 25 8.48 13.06 2.05
CA GLU A 25 8.46 14.20 1.12
C GLU A 25 9.75 14.30 0.28
N GLU A 26 10.92 14.04 0.87
CA GLU A 26 12.20 13.99 0.15
C GLU A 26 12.23 12.87 -0.91
N GLU A 27 11.50 11.78 -0.66
CA GLU A 27 11.39 10.63 -1.57
C GLU A 27 10.15 10.70 -2.50
N GLY A 28 9.30 11.73 -2.36
CA GLY A 28 8.06 11.90 -3.14
C GLY A 28 6.97 10.87 -2.82
N ARG A 29 6.96 10.35 -1.59
CA ARG A 29 6.05 9.31 -1.08
C ARG A 29 5.15 9.81 0.05
N GLU A 30 5.00 11.13 0.20
CA GLU A 30 4.30 11.75 1.32
C GLU A 30 2.82 11.33 1.41
N ALA A 31 2.15 11.17 0.26
CA ALA A 31 0.75 10.78 0.22
C ALA A 31 0.55 9.31 0.63
N ALA A 32 1.43 8.42 0.17
CA ALA A 32 1.44 7.02 0.59
C ALA A 32 1.75 6.88 2.09
N PHE A 33 2.70 7.66 2.60
CA PHE A 33 3.04 7.67 4.03
C PHE A 33 1.86 8.14 4.89
N ILE A 34 1.17 9.20 4.49
CA ILE A 34 -0.04 9.67 5.19
C ILE A 34 -1.09 8.56 5.22
N ALA A 35 -1.42 7.95 4.08
CA ALA A 35 -2.42 6.89 4.01
C ALA A 35 -2.07 5.71 4.94
N TRP A 36 -0.81 5.28 4.93
CA TRP A 36 -0.32 4.22 5.82
C TRP A 36 -0.44 4.61 7.30
N ALA A 37 -0.03 5.83 7.66
CA ALA A 37 -0.08 6.33 9.02
C ALA A 37 -1.53 6.52 9.51
N GLU A 38 -2.45 6.90 8.63
CA GLU A 38 -3.89 6.97 8.91
C GLU A 38 -4.47 5.61 9.24
N TYR A 39 -4.11 4.59 8.46
CA TYR A 39 -4.60 3.24 8.64
C TYR A 39 -4.01 2.55 9.88
N THR A 40 -2.68 2.57 10.03
CA THR A 40 -1.97 1.82 11.07
C THR A 40 -1.96 2.54 12.42
N GLY A 41 -2.03 3.87 12.41
CA GLY A 41 -1.74 4.70 13.57
C GLY A 41 -0.26 4.74 13.95
N GLU A 42 0.62 4.29 13.06
CA GLU A 42 2.07 4.34 13.23
C GLU A 42 2.68 5.49 12.43
N CYS A 43 3.89 5.91 12.81
CA CYS A 43 4.60 7.01 12.14
C CYS A 43 6.09 6.72 11.91
N ASP A 44 6.48 5.44 11.97
CA ASP A 44 7.85 5.01 11.68
C ASP A 44 8.03 4.90 10.16
N TYR A 45 9.00 5.63 9.62
CA TYR A 45 9.25 5.64 8.18
C TYR A 45 9.81 4.31 7.68
N ASP A 46 10.69 3.66 8.43
CA ASP A 46 11.31 2.41 7.99
C ASP A 46 10.26 1.29 7.95
N ALA A 47 9.31 1.28 8.90
CA ALA A 47 8.15 0.39 8.86
C ALA A 47 7.24 0.66 7.65
N PHE A 48 7.01 1.94 7.31
CA PHE A 48 6.30 2.32 6.08
C PHE A 48 7.03 1.83 4.82
N ASP A 49 8.34 2.06 4.71
CA ASP A 49 9.14 1.68 3.54
C ASP A 49 9.15 0.16 3.35
N ASP A 50 9.27 -0.61 4.44
CA ASP A 50 9.18 -2.06 4.41
C ASP A 50 7.79 -2.56 3.98
N ALA A 51 6.72 -1.85 4.40
CA ALA A 51 5.34 -2.21 4.11
C ALA A 51 4.87 -1.79 2.71
N TYR A 52 5.40 -0.71 2.14
CA TYR A 52 4.90 -0.14 0.89
C TYR A 52 5.14 -1.08 -0.31
N ARG A 53 4.10 -1.26 -1.13
CA ARG A 53 4.12 -2.16 -2.31
C ARG A 53 3.80 -1.47 -3.63
N GLY A 54 3.33 -0.23 -3.58
CA GLY A 54 3.07 0.57 -4.78
C GLY A 54 1.69 1.22 -4.77
N GLU A 55 1.33 1.78 -5.91
CA GLU A 55 0.02 2.36 -6.20
C GLU A 55 -0.81 1.36 -7.01
N ALA A 56 -2.13 1.39 -6.83
CA ALA A 56 -3.07 0.63 -7.64
C ALA A 56 -4.42 1.34 -7.74
N GLU A 57 -5.13 1.14 -8.85
CA GLU A 57 -6.50 1.65 -9.00
C GLU A 57 -7.51 0.81 -8.21
N SER A 58 -7.21 -0.48 -8.02
CA SER A 58 -8.01 -1.42 -7.24
C SER A 58 -7.18 -2.62 -6.78
N GLU A 59 -7.74 -3.40 -5.85
CA GLU A 59 -7.17 -4.69 -5.44
C GLU A 59 -6.98 -5.64 -6.64
N GLU A 60 -7.92 -5.64 -7.59
CA GLU A 60 -7.86 -6.46 -8.81
C GLU A 60 -6.74 -6.00 -9.74
N ASP A 61 -6.52 -4.69 -9.89
CA ASP A 61 -5.46 -4.15 -10.73
C ASP A 61 -4.08 -4.49 -10.17
N PHE A 62 -3.88 -4.32 -8.85
CA PHE A 62 -2.66 -4.75 -8.17
C PHE A 62 -2.40 -6.25 -8.37
N ALA A 63 -3.45 -7.06 -8.25
CA ALA A 63 -3.38 -8.49 -8.53
C ALA A 63 -2.96 -8.76 -10.00
N ARG A 64 -3.57 -8.07 -10.96
CA ARG A 64 -3.20 -8.26 -12.37
C ARG A 64 -1.73 -7.96 -12.61
N GLU A 65 -1.25 -6.81 -12.15
CA GLU A 65 0.14 -6.40 -12.27
C GLU A 65 1.09 -7.40 -11.60
N MET A 66 0.77 -7.86 -10.39
CA MET A 66 1.59 -8.86 -9.69
C MET A 66 1.65 -10.19 -10.46
N VAL A 67 0.55 -10.65 -11.05
CA VAL A 67 0.53 -11.86 -11.89
C VAL A 67 1.41 -11.70 -13.13
N GLU A 68 1.32 -10.54 -13.78
CA GLU A 68 2.07 -10.24 -15.00
C GLU A 68 3.56 -10.09 -14.72
N ASP A 69 3.94 -9.29 -13.72
CA ASP A 69 5.33 -9.00 -13.34
C ASP A 69 6.08 -10.23 -12.83
N ASN A 70 5.40 -11.09 -12.06
CA ASN A 70 5.99 -12.33 -11.55
C ASN A 70 5.85 -13.50 -12.53
N GLY A 71 5.13 -13.31 -13.64
CA GLY A 71 4.95 -14.34 -14.65
C GLY A 71 4.21 -15.57 -14.14
N LEU A 72 3.28 -15.41 -13.20
CA LEU A 72 2.54 -16.51 -12.55
C LEU A 72 1.77 -17.39 -13.55
N LEU A 73 1.39 -16.82 -14.69
CA LEU A 73 0.69 -17.51 -15.77
C LEU A 73 1.59 -17.88 -16.95
N ASN A 74 2.92 -17.73 -16.84
CA ASN A 74 3.84 -18.01 -17.96
C ASN A 74 3.78 -19.46 -18.43
N GLU A 75 3.59 -20.41 -17.52
CA GLU A 75 3.44 -21.84 -17.84
C GLU A 75 2.02 -22.22 -18.29
N VAL A 76 1.05 -21.30 -18.15
CA VAL A 76 -0.33 -21.49 -18.60
C VAL A 76 -0.43 -21.14 -20.09
N PRO A 77 -1.01 -22.00 -20.94
CA PRO A 77 -1.27 -21.68 -22.35
C PRO A 77 -2.08 -20.39 -22.49
N GLU A 78 -1.70 -19.51 -23.41
CA GLU A 78 -2.37 -18.21 -23.63
C GLU A 78 -3.92 -18.29 -23.69
N PRO A 79 -4.54 -19.27 -24.39
CA PRO A 79 -6.01 -19.36 -24.43
C PRO A 79 -6.65 -19.64 -23.07
N LEU A 80 -5.90 -20.15 -22.10
CA LEU A 80 -6.37 -20.46 -20.76
C LEU A 80 -6.14 -19.30 -19.78
N ARG A 81 -5.20 -18.39 -20.07
CA ARG A 81 -4.90 -17.25 -19.18
C ARG A 81 -6.09 -16.32 -18.99
N SER A 82 -6.94 -16.17 -20.01
CA SER A 82 -8.16 -15.35 -19.94
C SER A 82 -9.23 -15.90 -18.99
N TYR A 83 -9.08 -17.14 -18.50
CA TYR A 83 -9.98 -17.74 -17.51
C TYR A 83 -9.48 -17.57 -16.07
N PHE A 84 -8.31 -16.95 -15.87
CA PHE A 84 -7.83 -16.66 -14.52
C PHE A 84 -8.71 -15.58 -13.88
N ASP A 85 -9.18 -15.87 -12.67
CA ASP A 85 -10.06 -14.98 -11.90
C ASP A 85 -9.20 -14.06 -11.02
N PHE A 86 -8.85 -12.89 -11.57
CA PHE A 86 -8.04 -11.88 -10.88
C PHE A 86 -8.75 -11.31 -9.65
N GLU A 87 -10.07 -11.17 -9.69
CA GLU A 87 -10.86 -10.66 -8.57
C GLU A 87 -10.80 -11.63 -7.37
N ALA A 88 -10.98 -12.93 -7.62
CA ALA A 88 -10.85 -13.95 -6.59
C ALA A 88 -9.43 -14.01 -6.02
N TRP A 89 -8.41 -13.90 -6.87
CA TRP A 89 -7.03 -13.91 -6.40
C TRP A 89 -6.67 -12.67 -5.58
N ALA A 90 -7.11 -11.49 -6.01
CA ALA A 90 -7.00 -10.25 -5.24
C ALA A 90 -7.62 -10.42 -3.85
N ARG A 91 -8.86 -10.92 -3.78
CA ARG A 91 -9.54 -11.16 -2.51
C ARG A 91 -8.72 -12.02 -1.54
N ASP A 92 -8.09 -13.08 -2.04
CA ASP A 92 -7.23 -13.95 -1.23
C ASP A 92 -5.94 -13.24 -0.78
N LEU A 93 -5.31 -12.46 -1.67
CA LEU A 93 -4.13 -11.63 -1.36
C LEU A 93 -4.41 -10.62 -0.23
N PHE A 94 -5.46 -9.80 -0.37
CA PHE A 94 -5.80 -8.76 0.59
C PHE A 94 -6.41 -9.33 1.89
N SER A 95 -6.93 -10.56 1.86
CA SER A 95 -7.32 -11.27 3.09
C SER A 95 -6.14 -11.85 3.87
N SER A 96 -4.98 -12.06 3.23
CA SER A 96 -3.88 -12.86 3.80
C SER A 96 -2.64 -12.07 4.21
N GLY A 97 -2.48 -10.82 3.75
CA GLY A 97 -1.35 -10.00 4.17
C GLY A 97 -1.15 -8.69 3.42
N TYR A 98 -2.14 -8.25 2.64
CA TYR A 98 -2.09 -6.97 1.93
C TYR A 98 -3.27 -6.09 2.33
N MET A 99 -3.08 -4.79 2.16
CA MET A 99 -4.06 -3.75 2.45
C MET A 99 -4.08 -2.77 1.29
N PHE A 100 -5.28 -2.42 0.83
CA PHE A 100 -5.50 -1.34 -0.11
C PHE A 100 -6.13 -0.15 0.60
N HIS A 101 -5.45 1.00 0.60
CA HIS A 101 -5.95 2.22 1.23
C HIS A 101 -5.56 3.45 0.42
N ASP A 102 -6.54 4.28 0.06
CA ASP A 102 -6.37 5.52 -0.71
C ASP A 102 -5.52 5.42 -1.98
N GLY A 103 -5.64 4.29 -2.70
CA GLY A 103 -4.88 4.05 -3.94
C GLY A 103 -3.49 3.45 -3.73
N TYR A 104 -3.10 3.16 -2.49
CA TYR A 104 -1.82 2.57 -2.14
C TYR A 104 -1.98 1.17 -1.58
N VAL A 105 -0.99 0.32 -1.86
CA VAL A 105 -0.94 -1.06 -1.36
C VAL A 105 0.19 -1.20 -0.34
N PHE A 106 -0.14 -1.80 0.79
CA PHE A 106 0.78 -2.09 1.88
C PHE A 106 0.72 -3.58 2.24
N SER A 107 1.85 -4.17 2.60
CA SER A 107 1.86 -5.47 3.27
C SER A 107 1.76 -5.31 4.78
N ASN A 108 1.07 -6.25 5.43
CA ASN A 108 1.01 -6.39 6.89
C ASN A 108 2.24 -7.10 7.46
#